data_AF-K8ESM9-F1
#
_entry.id   AF-K8ESM9-F1
#
_cell.length_a   1.000
_cell.length_b   1.000
_cell.length_c   1.000
_cell.angle_alpha   90.00
_cell.angle_beta   90.00
_cell.angle_gamma   90.00
#
_symmetry.space_group_name_H-M   'P 1'
#
loop_
_entity.id
_entity.type
_entity.pdbx_description
1 polymer ?
#
loop_
_entity_poly.entity_id
_entity_poly.type
_entity_poly.pdbx_seq_one_letter_code
_entity_poly.pdbx_strand_id
1 'polypeptide(L)' 'MNKKEETPEIVTIFWDNVEWHMKNKGLSMHKVFGSNQGFYATKPNCTLKKVQEIAGLLNIYDYAILFEKAEDLEWLN' A
#
# COMPACT_ATOMS: atom_id res chain seq x y z
N MET A 1 -6.74 1.13 -30.46
CA MET A 1 -6.65 0.32 -29.23
C MET A 1 -6.08 1.20 -28.13
N ASN A 2 -6.86 1.54 -27.12
CA ASN A 2 -6.32 2.21 -25.93
C ASN A 2 -5.38 1.22 -25.27
N LYS A 3 -4.08 1.53 -25.26
CA LYS A 3 -3.13 0.80 -24.41
C LYS A 3 -3.66 0.97 -22.99
N LYS A 4 -4.00 -0.14 -22.34
CA LYS A 4 -4.25 -0.16 -20.91
C LYS A 4 -2.93 0.29 -20.30
N GLU A 5 -2.87 1.51 -19.76
CA GLU A 5 -1.66 1.98 -19.08
C GLU A 5 -1.37 0.98 -17.97
N GLU A 6 -0.24 0.29 -18.09
CA GLU A 6 0.22 -0.60 -17.04
C GLU A 6 0.49 0.26 -15.81
N THR A 7 -0.17 -0.07 -14.70
CA THR A 7 0.09 0.58 -13.42
C THR A 7 1.59 0.47 -13.14
N PRO A 8 2.29 1.60 -12.88
CA PRO A 8 3.74 1.56 -12.64
C PRO A 8 4.09 0.54 -11.57
N GLU A 9 5.14 -0.24 -11.76
CA GLU A 9 5.58 -1.32 -10.84
C GLU A 9 5.63 -0.83 -9.38
N ILE A 10 6.13 0.39 -9.17
CA ILE A 10 6.24 1.00 -7.83
C ILE A 10 4.89 1.30 -7.16
N VAL A 11 3.85 1.63 -7.93
CA VAL A 11 2.51 1.87 -7.39
C VAL A 11 1.88 0.55 -6.94
N THR A 12 2.11 -0.53 -7.69
CA THR A 12 1.66 -1.87 -7.31
C THR A 12 2.36 -2.34 -6.03
N ILE A 13 3.70 -2.24 -5.98
CA ILE A 13 4.49 -2.57 -4.78
C ILE A 13 4.00 -1.80 -3.55
N PHE A 14 3.80 -0.49 -3.70
CA PHE A 14 3.29 0.36 -2.63
C PHE A 14 1.97 -0.18 -2.05
N TRP A 15 0.99 -0.48 -2.91
CA TRP A 15 -0.33 -0.94 -2.46
C TRP A 15 -0.30 -2.36 -1.90
N ASP A 16 0.55 -3.24 -2.42
CA ASP A 16 0.73 -4.59 -1.88
C ASP A 16 1.32 -4.54 -0.47
N ASN A 17 2.24 -3.61 -0.21
CA ASN A 17 2.81 -3.39 1.13
C ASN A 17 1.79 -2.80 2.11
N VAL A 18 0.95 -1.86 1.66
CA VAL A 18 -0.20 -1.38 2.45
C VAL A 18 -1.07 -2.54 2.89
N GLU A 19 -1.48 -3.40 1.94
CA GLU A 19 -2.33 -4.56 2.22
C GLU A 19 -1.66 -5.55 3.18
N TRP A 20 -0.36 -5.82 2.99
CA TRP A 20 0.42 -6.71 3.86
C TRP A 20 0.48 -6.20 5.31
N HIS A 21 0.84 -4.93 5.52
CA HIS A 21 0.87 -4.34 6.85
C HIS A 21 -0.50 -4.33 7.51
N MET A 22 -1.56 -4.02 6.75
CA MET A 22 -2.92 -4.04 7.27
C MET A 22 -3.32 -5.44 7.74
N LYS A 23 -3.03 -6.47 6.94
CA LYS A 23 -3.32 -7.87 7.28
C LYS A 23 -2.59 -8.30 8.56
N ASN A 24 -1.29 -8.02 8.67
CA ASN A 24 -0.51 -8.39 9.86
C ASN A 24 -0.92 -7.64 11.13
N LYS A 25 -1.52 -6.46 10.98
CA LYS A 25 -2.04 -5.66 12.10
C LYS A 25 -3.54 -5.89 12.37
N GLY A 26 -4.19 -6.81 11.63
CA GLY A 26 -5.63 -7.07 11.76
C GLY A 26 -6.50 -5.85 11.43
N LEU A 27 -6.04 -4.98 10.54
CA LEU A 27 -6.75 -3.77 10.12
C LEU A 27 -7.53 -4.02 8.83
N SER A 28 -8.77 -3.53 8.77
CA SER A 28 -9.58 -3.55 7.55
C SER A 28 -9.44 -2.25 6.76
N MET A 29 -9.71 -2.29 5.45
CA MET A 29 -9.75 -1.09 4.59
C MET A 29 -10.71 -0.04 5.14
N HIS A 30 -11.86 -0.46 5.68
CA HIS A 30 -12.80 0.45 6.32
C HIS A 30 -12.18 1.16 7.53
N LYS A 31 -11.42 0.43 8.36
CA LYS A 31 -10.79 0.98 9.56
C LYS A 31 -9.70 2.01 9.23
N VAL A 32 -8.96 1.79 8.15
CA VAL A 32 -7.84 2.66 7.73
C VAL A 32 -8.33 3.84 6.88
N PHE A 33 -9.24 3.59 5.94
CA PHE A 33 -9.62 4.57 4.90
C PHE A 33 -11.07 5.08 5.02
N GLY A 34 -11.86 4.54 5.95
CA GLY A 34 -13.24 4.97 6.18
C GLY A 34 -14.12 4.81 4.94
N SER A 35 -14.84 5.86 4.59
CA SER A 35 -15.71 5.93 3.41
C SER A 35 -14.94 5.86 2.08
N ASN A 36 -13.64 6.17 2.08
CA ASN A 36 -12.81 6.16 0.87
C ASN A 36 -12.26 4.77 0.52
N GLN A 37 -12.61 3.71 1.26
CA GLN A 37 -12.07 2.36 1.03
C GLN A 37 -12.23 1.88 -0.41
N GLY A 38 -13.33 2.22 -1.08
CA GLY A 38 -13.60 1.79 -2.46
C GLY A 38 -12.66 2.44 -3.47
N PHE A 39 -12.24 3.68 -3.22
CA PHE A 39 -11.24 4.37 -4.04
C PHE A 39 -9.85 3.74 -3.86
N TYR A 40 -9.45 3.48 -2.63
CA TYR A 40 -8.11 2.91 -2.38
C TYR A 40 -8.00 1.44 -2.79
N ALA A 41 -9.11 0.70 -2.83
CA ALA A 41 -9.16 -0.64 -3.41
C ALA A 41 -8.81 -0.69 -4.90
N THR A 42 -8.87 0.45 -5.63
CA THR A 42 -8.44 0.52 -7.03
C THR A 42 -6.94 0.74 -7.21
N LYS A 43 -6.17 0.74 -6.11
CA LYS A 43 -4.71 0.98 -6.12
C LYS A 43 -4.31 2.25 -6.90
N PRO A 44 -4.88 3.43 -6.57
CA PRO A 44 -4.68 4.66 -7.34
C PRO A 44 -3.26 5.22 -7.21
N ASN A 45 -2.88 6.08 -8.16
CA ASN A 45 -1.67 6.90 -8.02
C ASN A 45 -1.75 7.77 -6.76
N CYS A 46 -0.60 7.95 -6.10
CA CYS A 46 -0.49 8.65 -4.82
C CYS A 46 0.59 9.71 -4.85
N THR A 47 0.38 10.80 -4.09
CA THR A 47 1.44 11.76 -3.79
C THR A 47 2.30 11.25 -2.63
N LEU A 48 3.55 11.71 -2.54
CA LEU A 48 4.44 11.37 -1.40
C LEU A 48 3.83 11.79 -0.05
N LYS A 49 3.09 12.90 -0.01
CA LYS A 49 2.33 13.30 1.17
C LYS A 49 1.31 12.24 1.58
N LYS A 50 0.58 11.67 0.61
CA LYS A 50 -0.40 10.60 0.87
C LYS A 50 0.28 9.33 1.37
N VAL A 51 1.45 8.98 0.80
CA VAL A 51 2.26 7.86 1.28
C VAL A 51 2.61 8.04 2.76
N GLN A 52 3.08 9.23 3.15
CA GLN A 52 3.42 9.55 4.54
C GLN A 52 2.19 9.50 5.47
N GLU A 53 1.04 10.00 5.02
CA GLU A 53 -0.22 9.91 5.76
C GLU A 53 -0.62 8.44 6.01
N ILE A 54 -0.52 7.58 4.99
CA ILE A 54 -0.85 6.16 5.09
C ILE A 54 0.13 5.44 6.02
N ALA A 55 1.43 5.73 5.93
CA ALA A 55 2.42 5.20 6.86
C ALA A 55 2.10 5.57 8.31
N GLY A 56 1.65 6.81 8.56
CA GLY A 56 1.18 7.24 9.87
C GLY A 56 -0.05 6.46 10.36
N LEU A 57 -1.03 6.23 9.50
CA LEU A 57 -2.21 5.40 9.83
C LEU A 57 -1.83 3.95 10.14
N LEU A 58 -0.83 3.42 9.45
CA LEU A 58 -0.33 2.08 9.66
C LEU A 58 0.68 2.00 10.82
N ASN A 59 1.09 3.12 11.42
CA ASN A 59 2.15 3.18 12.43
C ASN A 59 3.44 2.45 11.96
N ILE A 60 3.99 2.91 10.83
CA ILE A 60 5.27 2.46 10.25
C ILE A 60 6.10 3.67 9.83
N TYR A 61 7.40 3.46 9.60
CA TYR A 61 8.23 4.48 8.97
C TYR A 61 7.82 4.68 7.50
N ASP A 62 7.78 5.94 7.06
CA ASP A 62 7.22 6.38 5.79
C ASP A 62 7.91 5.81 4.54
N TYR A 63 9.19 5.46 4.63
CA TYR A 63 9.94 4.83 3.54
C TYR A 63 9.76 3.31 3.46
N ALA A 64 9.42 2.61 4.55
CA ALA A 64 9.37 1.14 4.58
C ALA A 64 8.36 0.57 3.55
N ILE A 65 7.24 1.28 3.37
CA ILE A 65 6.14 0.87 2.49
C ILE A 65 6.51 0.90 0.98
N LEU A 66 7.61 1.57 0.62
CA LEU A 66 8.08 1.69 -0.77
C LEU A 66 9.16 0.67 -1.15
N PHE A 67 9.77 0.00 -0.16
CA PHE A 67 10.98 -0.81 -0.39
C PHE A 67 10.92 -2.24 0.15
N GLU A 68 9.94 -2.59 0.99
CA GLU A 68 9.77 -3.99 1.39
C GLU A 68 9.16 -4.78 0.21
N LYS A 69 9.89 -5.72 -0.40
CA LYS A 69 9.25 -6.74 -1.25
C LYS A 69 8.94 -7.96 -0.38
N ALA A 70 7.83 -8.65 -0.62
CA ALA A 70 7.47 -9.85 0.13
C ALA A 70 8.57 -10.95 0.09
N GLU A 71 9.37 -10.97 -0.97
CA GLU A 71 10.54 -11.86 -1.15
C GLU A 71 11.66 -11.58 -0.13
N ASP A 72 11.77 -10.35 0.38
CA ASP A 72 12.72 -9.98 1.45
C ASP A 72 12.26 -10.44 2.85
N LEU A 73 11.22 -11.27 2.95
CA LEU A 73 10.76 -11.83 4.22
C LEU A 73 10.80 -13.37 4.22
N GLU A 74 11.27 -13.99 3.15
CA GLU A 74 11.40 -15.45 3.04
C GLU A 74 12.47 -16.03 3.97
N TRP A 75 13.42 -15.23 4.46
CA TRP A 75 14.42 -15.69 5.44
C TRP A 75 13.91 -15.79 6.88
N LEU A 76 12.67 -15.37 7.15
CA LEU A 76 12.05 -15.40 8.48
C LEU A 76 11.19 -16.64 8.75
N ASN A 77 11.15 -17.59 7.81
CA ASN A 77 10.50 -18.90 7.98
C ASN A 77 11.53 -20.03 8.15
#